data_AF-A0A183MTZ9-F1
#
_entry.id   AF-A0A183MTZ9-F1
#
_cell.length_a   1.000
_cell.length_b   1.000
_cell.length_c   1.000
_cell.angle_alpha   90.00
_cell.angle_beta   90.00
_cell.angle_gamma   90.00
#
_symmetry.space_group_name_H-M   'P 1'
#
loop_
_entity.id
_entity.type
_entity.pdbx_description
1 polymer ?
#
loop_
_entity_poly.entity_id
_entity_poly.type
_entity_poly.pdbx_seq_one_letter_code
_entity_poly.pdbx_strand_id
1 'polypeptide(L)'
;MVPSKNDIKFTWLAACFVSLYGLGSWIVVNGLWVELPLLVNVLPEGWSLPAYLIIIIQIANVGPMVYVPLTKFFQAKTNGFCSRCLQPPERITNYLILAVGLISCILISQFWNSVAYVSILKPGYHSIGLFVLALFASIVDCTSSVTFITYLNGMPQLYVGALHFGEAFSDLVPSILALIQGVGSEPECINKTGIISMIFFLS
;
A
#
# COMPACT_ATOMS: atom_id res chain seq x y z
N MET A 1 34.90 -3.87 8.75
CA MET A 1 35.26 -2.78 7.83
C MET A 1 35.81 -3.40 6.56
N VAL A 2 35.04 -3.42 5.49
CA VAL A 2 35.48 -3.87 4.15
C VAL A 2 35.49 -2.63 3.26
N PRO A 3 36.64 -2.17 2.72
CA PRO A 3 36.70 -0.93 1.96
C PRO A 3 36.30 -1.13 0.49
N SER A 4 35.61 -0.08 0.02
CA SER A 4 35.13 0.36 -1.30
C SER A 4 35.54 -0.41 -2.58
N LYS A 5 34.53 -0.69 -3.41
CA LYS A 5 34.68 -0.81 -4.87
C LYS A 5 33.54 -0.02 -5.52
N ASN A 6 33.89 1.18 -5.98
CA ASN A 6 33.05 2.28 -6.48
C ASN A 6 32.53 3.20 -5.38
N ASP A 7 33.30 4.25 -5.06
CA ASP A 7 32.77 5.42 -4.35
C ASP A 7 31.75 6.11 -5.27
N ILE A 8 30.53 5.59 -5.28
CA ILE A 8 29.38 6.26 -5.88
C ILE A 8 29.26 7.58 -5.13
N LYS A 9 29.71 8.66 -5.75
CA LYS A 9 29.67 10.00 -5.16
C LYS A 9 28.22 10.32 -4.82
N PHE A 10 27.96 10.59 -3.55
CA PHE A 10 26.65 11.02 -3.10
C PHE A 10 26.21 12.21 -3.94
N THR A 11 25.04 12.08 -4.56
CA THR A 11 24.46 13.10 -5.42
C THR A 11 23.04 13.36 -4.97
N TRP A 12 22.74 14.63 -4.69
CA TRP A 12 21.41 15.09 -4.28
C TRP A 12 20.30 14.70 -5.26
N LEU A 13 20.60 14.70 -6.56
CA LEU A 13 19.67 14.29 -7.60
C LEU A 13 19.28 12.81 -7.49
N ALA A 14 20.24 11.93 -7.19
CA ALA A 14 19.95 10.51 -6.95
C ALA A 14 19.16 10.33 -5.65
N ALA A 15 19.44 11.11 -4.61
CA ALA A 15 18.68 11.06 -3.37
C ALA A 15 17.23 11.50 -3.58
N CYS A 16 16.99 12.52 -4.41
CA CYS A 16 15.65 12.96 -4.81
C CYS A 16 14.89 11.88 -5.59
N PHE A 17 15.54 11.18 -6.52
CA PHE A 17 14.90 10.05 -7.20
C PHE A 17 14.58 8.90 -6.25
N VAL A 18 15.48 8.59 -5.32
CA VAL A 18 15.24 7.56 -4.30
C VAL A 18 14.10 7.97 -3.36
N SER A 19 13.96 9.25 -3.02
CA SER A 19 12.83 9.71 -2.20
C SER A 19 11.50 9.71 -2.98
N LEU A 20 11.48 10.11 -4.25
CA LEU A 20 10.27 9.98 -5.09
C LEU A 20 9.85 8.52 -5.26
N TYR A 21 10.83 7.65 -5.32
CA TYR A 21 10.63 6.21 -5.41
C TYR A 21 10.06 5.63 -4.11
N GLY A 22 10.62 6.01 -2.95
CA GLY A 22 10.05 5.69 -1.64
C GLY A 22 8.63 6.24 -1.46
N LEU A 23 8.37 7.45 -1.95
CA LEU A 23 7.03 8.05 -1.92
C LEU A 23 5.99 7.19 -2.64
N GLY A 24 6.34 6.58 -3.77
CA GLY A 24 5.43 5.73 -4.53
C GLY A 24 5.07 4.39 -3.87
N SER A 25 5.82 3.95 -2.85
CA SER A 25 5.64 2.62 -2.24
C SER A 25 4.43 2.50 -1.30
N TRP A 26 3.96 3.61 -0.72
CA TRP A 26 2.87 3.61 0.26
C TRP A 26 1.73 4.58 -0.09
N ILE A 27 1.90 5.40 -1.15
CA ILE A 27 0.93 6.44 -1.52
C ILE A 27 -0.48 5.89 -1.77
N VAL A 28 -0.63 4.66 -2.27
CA VAL A 28 -1.93 4.05 -2.57
C VAL A 28 -2.66 3.67 -1.29
N VAL A 29 -2.01 2.95 -0.38
CA VAL A 29 -2.58 2.60 0.93
C VAL A 29 -2.86 3.86 1.75
N ASN A 30 -1.95 4.82 1.78
CA ASN A 30 -2.13 6.06 2.52
C ASN A 30 -3.26 6.92 1.94
N GLY A 31 -3.40 6.97 0.61
CA GLY A 31 -4.54 7.60 -0.05
C GLY A 31 -5.88 6.95 0.32
N LEU A 32 -5.93 5.62 0.35
CA LEU A 32 -7.13 4.89 0.78
C LEU A 32 -7.52 5.20 2.23
N TRP A 33 -6.54 5.35 3.13
CA TRP A 33 -6.77 5.71 4.54
C TRP A 33 -7.33 7.11 4.70
N VAL A 34 -6.84 8.07 3.90
CA VAL A 34 -7.30 9.44 3.94
C VAL A 34 -8.73 9.59 3.38
N GLU A 35 -9.07 8.82 2.34
CA GLU A 35 -10.41 8.79 1.73
C GLU A 35 -11.41 7.93 2.53
N LEU A 36 -10.94 7.19 3.52
CA LEU A 36 -11.75 6.28 4.32
C LEU A 36 -13.00 6.93 4.97
N PRO A 37 -12.94 8.14 5.56
CA PRO A 37 -14.11 8.80 6.12
C PRO A 37 -15.22 9.06 5.09
N LEU A 38 -14.87 9.26 3.82
CA LEU A 38 -15.83 9.42 2.73
C LEU A 38 -16.37 8.05 2.29
N LEU A 39 -15.50 7.06 2.12
CA LEU A 39 -15.89 5.70 1.73
C LEU A 39 -16.86 5.05 2.72
N VAL A 40 -16.66 5.24 4.03
CA VAL A 40 -17.52 4.70 5.09
C VAL A 40 -18.99 5.14 4.95
N ASN A 41 -19.26 6.31 4.35
CA ASN A 41 -20.61 6.80 4.16
C ASN A 41 -21.30 6.25 2.90
N VAL A 42 -20.52 5.75 1.94
CA VAL A 42 -21.02 5.27 0.63
C VAL A 42 -21.08 3.75 0.58
N LEU A 43 -20.12 3.07 1.22
CA LEU A 43 -19.96 1.63 1.14
C LEU A 43 -20.84 0.89 2.18
N PRO A 44 -21.36 -0.30 1.83
CA PRO A 44 -22.27 -1.08 2.68
C PRO A 44 -21.65 -1.56 4.00
N GLU A 45 -20.32 -1.56 4.13
CA GLU A 45 -19.59 -1.98 5.32
C GLU A 45 -19.59 -0.94 6.45
N GLY A 46 -19.81 0.33 6.13
CA GLY A 46 -19.75 1.43 7.10
C GLY A 46 -18.45 1.42 7.92
N TRP A 47 -18.57 1.62 9.23
CA TRP A 47 -17.44 1.69 10.16
C TRP A 47 -16.66 0.38 10.36
N SER A 48 -17.09 -0.73 9.76
CA SER A 48 -16.30 -1.97 9.74
C SER A 48 -15.24 -2.00 8.63
N LEU A 49 -15.31 -1.07 7.67
CA LEU A 49 -14.37 -0.95 6.55
C LEU A 49 -12.88 -0.81 6.96
N PRO A 50 -12.50 0.03 7.94
CA PRO A 50 -11.10 0.12 8.40
C PRO A 50 -10.56 -1.22 8.92
N ALA A 51 -11.40 -1.98 9.62
CA ALA A 51 -10.99 -3.27 10.18
C ALA A 51 -10.67 -4.28 9.07
N TYR A 52 -11.47 -4.31 7.99
CA TYR A 52 -11.19 -5.15 6.83
C TYR A 52 -9.90 -4.75 6.12
N LEU A 53 -9.66 -3.45 5.92
CA LEU A 53 -8.43 -2.96 5.30
C LEU A 53 -7.19 -3.33 6.12
N ILE A 54 -7.24 -3.21 7.45
CA ILE A 54 -6.14 -3.63 8.33
C ILE A 54 -5.85 -5.12 8.11
N ILE A 55 -6.88 -5.98 8.15
CA ILE A 55 -6.70 -7.43 7.93
C ILE A 55 -6.08 -7.71 6.55
N ILE A 56 -6.52 -7.01 5.51
CA ILE A 56 -5.97 -7.13 4.15
C ILE A 56 -4.48 -6.76 4.12
N ILE A 57 -4.09 -5.64 4.74
CA ILE A 57 -2.68 -5.21 4.82
C ILE A 57 -1.85 -6.25 5.60
N GLN A 58 -2.39 -6.81 6.67
CA GLN A 58 -1.70 -7.86 7.43
C GLN A 58 -1.48 -9.13 6.59
N ILE A 59 -2.44 -9.51 5.75
CA ILE A 59 -2.29 -10.64 4.79
C ILE A 59 -1.28 -10.27 3.70
N ALA A 60 -1.25 -9.02 3.26
CA ALA A 60 -0.33 -8.54 2.23
C ALA A 60 1.15 -8.63 2.65
N ASN A 61 1.45 -8.59 3.95
CA ASN A 61 2.80 -8.83 4.49
C ASN A 61 3.36 -10.24 4.17
N VAL A 62 2.52 -11.17 3.72
CA VAL A 62 2.96 -12.46 3.17
C VAL A 62 3.69 -12.29 1.83
N GLY A 63 3.45 -11.20 1.09
CA GLY A 63 4.12 -10.88 -0.17
C GLY A 63 5.65 -10.90 -0.07
N PRO A 64 6.27 -10.10 0.81
CA PRO A 64 7.70 -10.16 1.09
C PRO A 64 8.19 -11.55 1.53
N MET A 65 7.42 -12.24 2.39
CA MET A 65 7.76 -13.58 2.87
C MET A 65 7.83 -14.61 1.75
N VAL A 66 7.03 -14.46 0.69
CA VAL A 66 7.03 -15.35 -0.48
C VAL A 66 8.11 -14.90 -1.48
N TYR A 67 8.26 -13.59 -1.70
CA TYR A 67 9.21 -13.03 -2.65
C TYR A 67 10.68 -13.37 -2.34
N VAL A 68 11.10 -13.24 -1.08
CA VAL A 68 12.49 -13.47 -0.65
C VAL A 68 12.97 -14.92 -0.88
N PRO A 69 12.24 -15.98 -0.48
CA PRO A 69 12.67 -17.36 -0.77
C PRO A 69 12.55 -17.71 -2.25
N LEU A 70 11.56 -17.20 -2.98
CA LEU A 70 11.44 -17.41 -4.43
C LEU A 70 12.65 -16.85 -5.18
N THR A 71 13.07 -15.62 -4.87
CA THR A 71 14.26 -15.02 -5.48
C THR A 71 15.53 -15.82 -5.15
N LYS A 72 15.68 -16.31 -3.92
CA LYS A 72 16.79 -17.19 -3.53
C LYS A 72 16.77 -18.54 -4.25
N PHE A 73 15.60 -19.15 -4.41
CA PHE A 73 15.45 -20.43 -5.09
C PHE A 73 15.74 -20.32 -6.60
N PHE A 74 15.25 -19.25 -7.25
CA PHE A 74 15.55 -18.97 -8.66
C PHE A 74 17.03 -18.64 -8.89
N GLN A 75 17.67 -17.93 -7.95
CA GLN A 75 19.13 -17.71 -7.98
C GLN A 75 19.92 -19.02 -7.82
N ALA A 76 19.47 -19.94 -6.96
CA ALA A 76 20.15 -21.22 -6.75
C ALA A 76 20.01 -22.21 -7.91
N LYS A 77 18.91 -22.16 -8.66
CA LYS A 77 18.63 -23.09 -9.78
C LYS A 77 19.31 -22.69 -11.10
N THR A 78 19.69 -21.42 -11.26
CA THR A 78 20.34 -20.89 -12.48
C THR A 78 21.86 -20.81 -12.29
N ASN A 79 22.54 -21.96 -12.36
CA ASN A 79 24.01 -22.05 -12.33
C ASN A 79 24.65 -21.87 -13.75
N GLY A 80 24.08 -20.98 -14.57
CA GLY A 80 24.54 -20.70 -15.93
C GLY A 80 25.02 -19.26 -16.11
N PHE A 81 25.82 -19.01 -17.16
CA PHE A 81 26.38 -17.69 -17.56
C PHE A 81 25.35 -16.53 -17.56
N CYS A 82 24.06 -16.86 -17.75
CA CYS A 82 22.93 -15.93 -17.64
C CYS A 82 22.78 -15.32 -16.23
N SER A 83 23.21 -16.01 -15.16
CA SER A 83 23.17 -15.53 -13.77
C SER A 83 24.16 -14.40 -13.47
N ARG A 84 25.22 -14.24 -14.28
CA ARG A 84 26.20 -13.15 -14.15
C ARG A 84 25.75 -11.89 -14.89
N CYS A 85 24.99 -12.06 -15.98
CA CYS A 85 24.15 -11.01 -16.54
C CYS A 85 22.87 -10.77 -15.72
N LEU A 86 22.60 -11.60 -14.70
CA LEU A 86 21.50 -11.46 -13.74
C LEU A 86 21.96 -10.85 -12.39
N GLN A 87 22.93 -9.93 -12.43
CA GLN A 87 23.07 -8.83 -11.45
C GLN A 87 22.12 -7.60 -11.64
N PRO A 88 21.08 -7.60 -12.52
CA PRO A 88 20.03 -6.57 -12.59
C PRO A 88 18.55 -7.04 -12.40
N PRO A 89 18.20 -8.19 -11.77
CA PRO A 89 16.78 -8.56 -11.63
C PRO A 89 16.01 -7.63 -10.69
N GLU A 90 16.69 -6.97 -9.75
CA GLU A 90 16.04 -6.05 -8.80
C GLU A 90 15.48 -4.82 -9.51
N ARG A 91 16.19 -4.27 -10.49
CA ARG A 91 15.75 -3.06 -11.21
C ARG A 91 14.52 -3.32 -12.06
N ILE A 92 14.50 -4.43 -12.81
CA ILE A 92 13.35 -4.83 -13.64
C ILE A 92 12.15 -5.18 -12.75
N THR A 93 12.39 -5.94 -11.68
CA THR A 93 11.34 -6.29 -10.71
C THR A 93 10.74 -5.04 -10.08
N ASN A 94 11.58 -4.07 -9.72
CA ASN A 94 11.16 -2.78 -9.20
C ASN A 94 10.30 -1.97 -10.19
N TYR A 95 10.66 -1.94 -11.47
CA TYR A 95 9.81 -1.32 -12.50
C TYR A 95 8.48 -2.07 -12.69
N LEU A 96 8.49 -3.41 -12.62
CA LEU A 96 7.28 -4.22 -12.70
C LEU A 96 6.35 -3.97 -11.51
N ILE A 97 6.89 -3.95 -10.29
CA ILE A 97 6.16 -3.65 -9.05
C ILE A 97 5.52 -2.25 -9.16
N LEU A 98 6.27 -1.23 -9.58
CA LEU A 98 5.72 0.11 -9.79
C LEU A 98 4.63 0.14 -10.87
N ALA A 99 4.82 -0.55 -11.99
CA ALA A 99 3.83 -0.61 -13.06
C ALA A 99 2.53 -1.30 -12.59
N VAL A 100 2.66 -2.41 -11.87
CA VAL A 100 1.52 -3.13 -11.28
C VAL A 100 0.83 -2.26 -10.22
N GLY A 101 1.58 -1.53 -9.39
CA GLY A 101 1.03 -0.58 -8.42
C GLY A 101 0.23 0.54 -9.10
N LEU A 102 0.76 1.14 -10.16
CA LEU A 102 0.07 2.16 -10.94
C LEU A 102 -1.22 1.61 -11.57
N ILE A 103 -1.16 0.44 -12.19
CA ILE A 103 -2.32 -0.24 -12.78
C ILE A 103 -3.35 -0.53 -11.68
N SER A 104 -2.91 -1.01 -10.52
CA SER A 104 -3.79 -1.29 -9.38
C SER A 104 -4.50 -0.03 -8.90
N CYS A 105 -3.79 1.10 -8.79
CA CYS A 105 -4.38 2.39 -8.40
C CYS A 105 -5.47 2.85 -9.40
N ILE A 106 -5.19 2.74 -10.71
CA ILE A 106 -6.18 3.07 -11.76
C ILE A 106 -7.40 2.13 -11.66
N LEU A 107 -7.16 0.83 -11.46
CA LEU A 107 -8.23 -0.15 -11.29
C LEU A 107 -9.06 0.13 -10.04
N ILE A 108 -8.45 0.52 -8.91
CA ILE A 108 -9.17 0.90 -7.68
C ILE A 108 -10.10 2.06 -7.99
N SER A 109 -9.60 3.12 -8.66
CA SER A 109 -10.40 4.28 -9.03
C SER A 109 -11.59 3.95 -9.94
N GLN A 110 -11.52 2.90 -10.77
CA GLN A 110 -12.62 2.48 -11.63
C GLN A 110 -13.57 1.47 -10.97
N PHE A 111 -13.05 0.53 -10.19
CA PHE A 111 -13.78 -0.62 -9.68
C PHE A 111 -14.14 -0.54 -8.19
N TRP A 112 -13.87 0.58 -7.50
CA TRP A 112 -14.20 0.74 -6.07
C TRP A 112 -15.68 0.52 -5.75
N ASN A 113 -16.59 0.87 -6.67
CA ASN A 113 -18.04 0.69 -6.51
C ASN A 113 -18.54 -0.73 -6.90
N SER A 114 -17.63 -1.69 -7.09
CA SER A 114 -18.02 -3.07 -7.42
C SER A 114 -18.39 -3.82 -6.14
N VAL A 115 -19.70 -3.96 -5.93
CA VAL A 115 -20.28 -4.62 -4.77
C VAL A 115 -20.82 -6.00 -5.15
N ALA A 116 -20.51 -7.02 -4.36
CA ALA A 116 -21.00 -8.38 -4.56
C ALA A 116 -21.45 -9.00 -3.23
N TYR A 117 -22.37 -9.96 -3.32
CA TYR A 117 -22.93 -10.63 -2.15
C TYR A 117 -21.96 -11.70 -1.63
N VAL A 118 -21.56 -11.58 -0.37
CA VAL A 118 -20.67 -12.56 0.28
C VAL A 118 -21.44 -13.28 1.38
N SER A 119 -21.40 -14.62 1.34
CA SER A 119 -22.08 -15.48 2.31
C SER A 119 -21.18 -16.00 3.45
N ILE A 120 -19.85 -15.85 3.34
CA ILE A 120 -18.87 -16.55 4.19
C ILE A 120 -18.52 -15.82 5.49
N LEU A 121 -18.31 -14.50 5.48
CA LEU A 121 -17.97 -13.74 6.71
C LEU A 121 -19.22 -13.20 7.41
N LYS A 122 -20.00 -12.40 6.69
CA LYS A 122 -21.26 -11.81 7.13
C LYS A 122 -22.19 -11.74 5.92
N PRO A 123 -23.39 -12.37 5.95
CA PRO A 123 -24.34 -12.29 4.85
C PRO A 123 -24.66 -10.84 4.55
N GLY A 124 -24.30 -10.38 3.35
CA GLY A 124 -24.46 -8.98 2.99
C GLY A 124 -23.77 -8.64 1.69
N TYR A 125 -23.98 -7.41 1.26
CA TYR A 125 -23.27 -6.79 0.15
C TYR A 125 -21.93 -6.27 0.66
N HIS A 126 -20.84 -6.67 -0.01
CA HIS A 126 -19.48 -6.23 0.30
C HIS A 126 -18.78 -5.74 -0.97
N SER A 127 -17.89 -4.77 -0.81
CA SER A 127 -17.14 -4.06 -1.83
C SER A 127 -15.92 -4.87 -2.26
N ILE A 128 -16.17 -6.04 -2.85
CA ILE A 128 -15.13 -7.01 -3.21
C ILE A 128 -14.09 -6.39 -4.15
N GLY A 129 -14.51 -5.51 -5.07
CA GLY A 129 -13.58 -4.82 -5.97
C GLY A 129 -12.53 -4.01 -5.22
N LEU A 130 -12.97 -3.20 -4.24
CA LEU A 130 -12.08 -2.44 -3.38
C LEU A 130 -11.14 -3.36 -2.59
N PHE A 131 -11.65 -4.41 -1.95
CA PHE A 131 -10.84 -5.29 -1.10
C PHE A 131 -9.81 -6.10 -1.88
N VAL A 132 -10.18 -6.65 -3.04
CA VAL A 132 -9.26 -7.43 -3.87
C VAL A 132 -8.16 -6.54 -4.43
N LEU A 133 -8.51 -5.35 -4.92
CA LEU A 133 -7.51 -4.43 -5.48
C LEU A 133 -6.65 -3.79 -4.39
N ALA A 134 -7.21 -3.49 -3.21
CA ALA A 134 -6.46 -3.07 -2.04
C ALA A 134 -5.47 -4.15 -1.59
N LEU A 135 -5.85 -5.44 -1.65
CA LEU A 135 -4.92 -6.54 -1.36
C LEU A 135 -3.75 -6.57 -2.34
N PHE A 136 -4.01 -6.45 -3.65
CA PHE A 136 -2.94 -6.39 -4.65
C PHE A 136 -2.03 -5.17 -4.45
N ALA A 137 -2.63 -3.99 -4.21
CA ALA A 137 -1.88 -2.78 -3.91
C ALA A 137 -1.01 -2.96 -2.66
N SER A 138 -1.57 -3.42 -1.54
CA SER A 138 -0.81 -3.66 -0.31
C SER A 138 0.29 -4.71 -0.48
N ILE A 139 0.08 -5.77 -1.27
CA ILE A 139 1.14 -6.77 -1.54
C ILE A 139 2.30 -6.10 -2.29
N VAL A 140 1.99 -5.31 -3.31
CA VAL A 140 2.97 -4.57 -4.10
C VAL A 140 3.71 -3.57 -3.20
N ASP A 141 2.98 -2.82 -2.38
CA ASP A 141 3.50 -1.81 -1.45
C ASP A 141 4.48 -2.45 -0.44
N CYS A 142 4.05 -3.48 0.29
CA CYS A 142 4.90 -4.19 1.26
C CYS A 142 6.13 -4.84 0.59
N THR A 143 5.96 -5.41 -0.62
CA THR A 143 7.07 -6.02 -1.37
C THR A 143 8.05 -4.96 -1.84
N SER A 144 7.55 -3.81 -2.28
CA SER A 144 8.34 -2.70 -2.82
C SER A 144 9.29 -2.12 -1.77
N SER A 145 8.84 -1.82 -0.55
CA SER A 145 9.73 -1.33 0.52
C SER A 145 10.90 -2.28 0.77
N VAL A 146 10.66 -3.60 0.75
CA VAL A 146 11.72 -4.61 0.92
C VAL A 146 12.64 -4.66 -0.29
N THR A 147 12.11 -4.69 -1.53
CA THR A 147 12.94 -4.76 -2.74
C THR A 147 13.75 -3.49 -2.98
N PHE A 148 13.24 -2.35 -2.53
CA PHE A 148 13.88 -1.05 -2.67
C PHE A 148 15.10 -0.99 -1.76
N ILE A 149 14.97 -1.45 -0.51
CA ILE A 149 16.09 -1.58 0.41
C ILE A 149 17.13 -2.57 -0.13
N THR A 150 16.71 -3.70 -0.70
CA THR A 150 17.68 -4.65 -1.28
C THR A 150 18.45 -4.07 -2.45
N TYR A 151 17.80 -3.25 -3.27
CA TYR A 151 18.45 -2.52 -4.38
C TYR A 151 19.47 -1.49 -3.90
N LEU A 152 19.30 -0.96 -2.68
CA LEU A 152 20.25 -0.06 -2.06
C LEU A 152 21.43 -0.79 -1.39
N ASN A 153 21.43 -2.13 -1.31
CA ASN A 153 22.54 -2.91 -0.75
C ASN A 153 23.81 -2.76 -1.62
N GLY A 154 24.70 -1.88 -1.19
CA GLY A 154 25.95 -1.56 -1.90
C GLY A 154 26.12 -0.06 -2.18
N MET A 155 25.09 0.75 -1.91
CA MET A 155 25.17 2.21 -1.94
C MET A 155 25.36 2.81 -0.54
N PRO A 156 25.82 4.07 -0.42
CA PRO A 156 25.91 4.77 0.87
C PRO A 156 24.57 4.75 1.63
N GLN A 157 24.65 4.55 2.95
CA GLN A 157 23.47 4.43 3.82
C GLN A 157 22.57 5.69 3.83
N LEU A 158 23.11 6.84 3.40
CA LEU A 158 22.33 8.06 3.14
C LEU A 158 21.17 7.85 2.15
N TYR A 159 21.31 6.95 1.17
CA TYR A 159 20.23 6.65 0.22
C TYR A 159 19.08 5.87 0.87
N VAL A 160 19.38 5.00 1.85
CA VAL A 160 18.34 4.31 2.63
C VAL A 160 17.56 5.32 3.49
N GLY A 161 18.26 6.30 4.06
CA GLY A 161 17.61 7.42 4.74
C GLY A 161 16.71 8.24 3.82
N ALA A 162 17.15 8.54 2.60
CA ALA A 162 16.35 9.24 1.59
C ALA A 162 15.10 8.43 1.15
N LEU A 163 15.20 7.10 1.11
CA LEU A 163 14.08 6.20 0.81
C LEU A 163 12.99 6.30 1.88
N HIS A 164 13.35 6.10 3.16
CA HIS A 164 12.41 6.20 4.28
C HIS A 164 11.83 7.61 4.45
N PHE A 165 12.63 8.63 4.14
CA PHE A 165 12.13 10.00 4.05
C PHE A 165 11.04 10.10 2.97
N GLY A 166 11.28 9.53 1.78
CA GLY A 166 10.27 9.43 0.73
C GLY A 166 8.99 8.72 1.18
N GLU A 167 9.12 7.57 1.84
CA GLU A 167 7.98 6.83 2.42
C GLU A 167 7.17 7.71 3.39
N ALA A 168 7.82 8.46 4.28
CA ALA A 168 7.12 9.39 5.17
C ALA A 168 6.40 10.53 4.43
N PHE A 169 6.94 11.00 3.30
CA PHE A 169 6.25 12.00 2.46
C PHE A 169 5.00 11.43 1.76
N SER A 170 4.92 10.11 1.59
CA SER A 170 3.75 9.46 0.98
C SER A 170 2.48 9.59 1.83
N ASP A 171 2.59 9.78 3.14
CA ASP A 171 1.48 10.11 4.05
C ASP A 171 1.11 11.59 4.00
N LEU A 172 2.12 12.45 3.85
CA LEU A 172 1.95 13.90 3.84
C LEU A 172 1.14 14.36 2.63
N VAL A 173 1.44 13.82 1.44
CA VAL A 173 0.75 14.18 0.19
C VAL A 173 -0.77 13.97 0.28
N PRO A 174 -1.30 12.77 0.58
CA PRO A 174 -2.74 12.56 0.67
C PRO A 174 -3.34 13.34 1.84
N SER A 175 -2.64 13.51 2.96
CA SER A 175 -3.13 14.35 4.08
C SER A 175 -3.34 15.81 3.68
N ILE A 176 -2.42 16.39 2.91
CA ILE A 176 -2.58 17.75 2.36
C ILE A 176 -3.77 17.78 1.38
N LEU A 177 -3.92 16.76 0.53
CA LEU A 177 -5.05 16.68 -0.39
C LEU A 177 -6.39 16.62 0.35
N ALA A 178 -6.51 15.83 1.41
CA ALA A 178 -7.71 15.82 2.27
C ALA A 178 -7.98 17.17 2.92
N LEU A 179 -6.94 17.85 3.39
CA LEU A 179 -7.10 19.18 3.98
C LEU A 179 -7.65 20.18 2.95
N ILE A 180 -7.19 20.09 1.69
CA ILE A 180 -7.68 20.93 0.59
C ILE A 180 -9.10 20.55 0.19
N GLN A 181 -9.42 19.25 0.13
CA GLN A 181 -10.77 18.74 -0.19
C GLN A 181 -11.80 19.16 0.88
N GLY A 182 -11.34 19.50 2.08
CA GLY A 182 -12.19 19.75 3.24
C GLY A 182 -12.50 18.42 3.92
N VAL A 183 -12.08 18.31 5.17
CA VAL A 183 -12.30 17.09 5.97
C VAL A 183 -13.81 16.82 6.01
N GLY A 184 -14.21 15.58 5.65
CA GLY A 184 -15.61 15.20 5.47
C GLY A 184 -16.51 15.67 6.62
N SER A 185 -17.74 16.06 6.25
CA SER A 185 -18.76 16.62 7.14
C SER A 185 -18.83 15.90 8.49
N GLU A 186 -18.86 16.66 9.59
CA GLU A 186 -19.02 16.09 10.92
C GLU A 186 -20.27 15.20 10.99
N PRO A 187 -20.18 14.00 11.60
CA PRO A 187 -21.34 13.15 11.79
C PRO A 187 -22.35 13.88 12.69
N GLU A 188 -23.47 14.34 12.12
CA GLU A 188 -24.53 14.98 12.89
C GLU A 188 -25.15 13.97 13.86
N CYS A 189 -24.98 14.21 15.16
CA CYS A 189 -25.55 13.39 16.20
C CYS A 189 -27.03 13.76 16.39
N ILE A 190 -27.94 13.04 15.73
CA ILE A 190 -29.38 13.29 15.87
C ILE A 190 -29.86 12.67 17.19
N ASN A 191 -30.22 13.54 18.14
CA ASN A 191 -30.77 13.12 19.43
C ASN A 191 -32.13 12.42 19.24
N LYS A 192 -32.16 11.09 19.33
CA LYS A 192 -33.37 10.24 19.24
C LYS A 192 -33.99 9.91 20.61
N THR A 193 -33.79 10.75 21.63
CA THR A 193 -34.28 10.49 22.99
C THR A 193 -35.83 10.50 23.09
N GLY A 194 -36.55 10.99 22.08
CA GLY A 194 -38.02 11.01 22.07
C GLY A 194 -38.74 9.74 21.60
N ILE A 195 -38.06 8.76 20.97
CA ILE A 195 -38.73 7.59 20.35
C ILE A 195 -38.43 6.28 21.10
N ILE A 196 -37.34 6.21 21.87
CA ILE A 196 -36.91 4.97 22.54
C ILE A 196 -37.72 4.66 23.80
N SER A 197 -38.29 5.67 24.48
CA SER A 197 -39.12 5.43 25.67
C SER A 197 -40.41 4.65 25.40
N MET A 198 -40.91 4.65 24.15
CA MET A 198 -42.17 3.97 23.82
C MET A 198 -41.98 2.54 23.30
N ILE A 199 -40.77 2.19 22.82
CA ILE A 199 -40.47 0.84 22.30
C ILE A 199 -39.99 -0.11 23.41
N PHE A 200 -39.37 0.41 24.48
CA PHE A 200 -38.88 -0.44 25.57
C PHE A 200 -39.98 -0.91 26.55
N PHE A 201 -41.22 -0.39 26.45
CA PHE A 201 -42.34 -0.76 27.32
C PHE A 201 -43.37 -1.71 26.67
N LEU A 202 -43.16 -2.11 25.40
CA LEU A 202 -44.11 -2.93 24.63
C LEU A 202 -43.47 -4.16 23.96
N SER A 203 -42.35 -4.67 24.46
CA SER A 203 -41.81 -6.00 24.08
C SER A 203 -41.34 -6.79 25.29
#